data_AF-A0AAP8GE33-F1
#
_entry.id   AF-A0AAP8GE33-F1
#
_cell.length_a   1.000
_cell.length_b   1.000
_cell.length_c   1.000
_cell.angle_alpha   90.00
_cell.angle_beta   90.00
_cell.angle_gamma   90.00
#
_symmetry.space_group_name_H-M   'P 1'
#
loop_
_entity.id
_entity.type
_entity.pdbx_description
1 polymer ?
#
loop_
_entity_poly.entity_id
_entity_poly.type
_entity_poly.pdbx_seq_one_letter_code
_entity_poly.pdbx_strand_id
1 'polypeptide(L)'
;MKISMERPQQGRTASAGARGGAQMQADAQLYQAADEQLEQAVMLDAAPLDTQYGAALAAQVEAKHEQVERIEDRLENLIESQASRLQRTQMQQPGLLAFPATRAQWQQQVQQQQKTMQRLLGRLELVREVRDSMGVHAPRIEELAARKLRTLHPGLASEWDALQQAQRLEKLLQRQQTQQQAPERGHVLQAGRGSRLGLSQHGP
;
A
#
# COMPACT_ATOMS: atom_id res chain seq x y z
N MET A 1 61.42 -45.69 29.40
CA MET A 1 60.56 -45.08 30.45
C MET A 1 60.60 -43.57 30.25
N LYS A 2 59.53 -42.95 29.75
CA LYS A 2 58.59 -42.06 30.51
C LYS A 2 59.32 -40.78 31.00
N ILE A 3 58.96 -39.53 30.69
CA ILE A 3 57.64 -38.88 30.58
C ILE A 3 57.74 -37.65 29.65
N SER A 4 56.79 -37.53 28.72
CA SER A 4 56.41 -36.28 28.07
C SER A 4 55.60 -35.43 29.06
N MET A 5 55.89 -34.13 29.17
CA MET A 5 55.00 -33.19 29.87
C MET A 5 54.69 -32.03 28.92
N GLU A 6 53.51 -32.13 28.30
CA GLU A 6 52.85 -31.06 27.59
C GLU A 6 52.51 -29.91 28.54
N ARG A 7 52.77 -28.67 28.08
CA ARG A 7 52.08 -27.48 28.58
C ARG A 7 50.77 -27.33 27.81
N PRO A 8 49.60 -27.19 28.47
CA PRO A 8 48.38 -26.86 27.75
C PRO A 8 48.45 -25.39 27.31
N GLN A 9 48.30 -25.16 26.01
CA GLN A 9 47.90 -23.86 25.48
C GLN A 9 46.44 -23.62 25.88
N GLN A 10 46.18 -22.62 26.73
CA GLN A 10 44.85 -22.05 26.90
C GLN A 10 44.59 -21.08 25.75
N GLY A 11 43.99 -21.60 24.68
CA GLY A 11 43.40 -20.81 23.61
C GLY A 11 41.90 -20.59 23.84
N ARG A 12 41.49 -19.31 23.82
CA ARG A 12 40.20 -18.80 23.31
C ARG A 12 38.90 -19.38 23.88
N THR A 13 38.27 -18.66 24.82
CA THR A 13 36.80 -18.61 24.96
C THR A 13 36.33 -17.27 25.54
N ALA A 14 36.43 -16.18 24.79
CA ALA A 14 35.83 -14.89 25.17
C ALA A 14 34.76 -14.38 24.17
N SER A 15 34.67 -14.96 22.97
CA SER A 15 33.75 -14.49 21.91
C SER A 15 32.43 -15.26 21.82
N ALA A 16 32.26 -16.37 22.55
CA ALA A 16 31.03 -17.17 22.52
C ALA A 16 29.92 -16.62 23.44
N GLY A 17 30.28 -16.08 24.61
CA GLY A 17 29.31 -15.53 25.58
C GLY A 17 28.62 -14.25 25.13
N ALA A 18 29.32 -13.37 24.39
CA ALA A 18 28.75 -12.12 23.89
C ALA A 18 27.70 -12.32 22.80
N ARG A 19 27.85 -13.36 21.94
CA ARG A 19 26.86 -13.73 20.93
C ARG A 19 25.63 -14.40 21.52
N GLY A 20 25.81 -15.30 22.50
CA GLY A 20 24.69 -15.93 23.21
C GLY A 20 23.86 -14.95 24.04
N GLY A 21 24.50 -13.95 24.66
CA GLY A 21 23.81 -12.87 25.39
C GLY A 21 23.02 -11.94 24.47
N ALA A 22 23.57 -11.57 23.30
CA ALA A 22 22.86 -10.77 22.30
C ALA A 22 21.66 -11.52 21.68
N GLN A 23 21.79 -12.84 21.48
CA GLN A 23 20.68 -13.69 21.02
C GLN A 23 19.59 -13.83 22.08
N MET A 24 19.94 -14.07 23.35
CA MET A 24 18.97 -14.12 24.45
C MET A 24 18.26 -12.77 24.67
N GLN A 25 18.95 -11.65 24.48
CA GLN A 25 18.33 -10.31 24.55
C GLN A 25 17.39 -10.08 23.37
N ALA A 26 17.78 -10.47 22.15
CA ALA A 26 16.90 -10.38 20.98
C ALA A 26 15.64 -11.27 21.16
N ASP A 27 15.80 -12.49 21.65
CA ASP A 27 14.68 -13.40 21.90
C ASP A 27 13.76 -12.86 23.02
N ALA A 28 14.32 -12.28 24.10
CA ALA A 28 13.54 -11.65 25.16
C ALA A 28 12.77 -10.42 24.67
N GLN A 29 13.37 -9.61 23.79
CA GLN A 29 12.69 -8.46 23.16
C GLN A 29 11.56 -8.90 22.22
N LEU A 30 11.72 -10.03 21.52
CA LEU A 30 10.66 -10.60 20.68
C LEU A 30 9.48 -11.10 21.52
N TYR A 31 9.74 -11.75 22.66
CA TYR A 31 8.68 -12.17 23.57
C TYR A 31 7.91 -10.99 24.17
N GLN A 32 8.62 -9.95 24.60
CA GLN A 32 7.99 -8.72 25.11
C GLN A 32 7.13 -8.03 24.04
N ALA A 33 7.64 -7.92 22.81
CA ALA A 33 6.87 -7.37 21.70
C ALA A 33 5.62 -8.20 21.37
N ALA A 34 5.69 -9.53 21.50
CA ALA A 34 4.56 -10.41 21.29
C ALA A 34 3.48 -10.26 22.37
N ASP A 35 3.88 -10.15 23.65
CA ASP A 35 2.94 -9.91 24.76
C ASP A 35 2.28 -8.53 24.63
N GLU A 36 3.03 -7.49 24.30
CA GLU A 36 2.49 -6.14 24.04
C GLU A 36 1.50 -6.13 22.87
N GLN A 37 1.78 -6.88 21.80
CA GLN A 37 0.85 -7.05 20.68
C GLN A 37 -0.43 -7.77 21.08
N LEU A 38 -0.33 -8.75 21.98
CA LEU A 38 -1.48 -9.51 22.46
C LEU A 38 -2.36 -8.66 23.37
N GLU A 39 -1.76 -7.88 24.28
CA GLU A 39 -2.48 -6.91 25.11
C GLU A 39 -3.20 -5.85 24.25
N GLN A 40 -2.54 -5.33 23.22
CA GLN A 40 -3.15 -4.41 22.26
C GLN A 40 -4.31 -5.06 21.48
N ALA A 41 -4.15 -6.33 21.06
CA ALA A 41 -5.21 -7.05 20.35
C ALA A 41 -6.46 -7.26 21.23
N VAL A 42 -6.27 -7.61 22.51
CA VAL A 42 -7.37 -7.76 23.47
C VAL A 42 -8.07 -6.43 23.75
N MET A 43 -7.31 -5.34 23.87
CA MET A 43 -7.89 -4.00 24.05
C MET A 43 -8.71 -3.56 22.84
N LEU A 44 -8.27 -3.90 21.63
CA LEU A 44 -9.00 -3.60 20.39
C LEU A 44 -10.27 -4.42 20.26
N ASP A 45 -10.28 -5.70 20.65
CA ASP A 45 -11.48 -6.55 20.59
C ASP A 45 -12.62 -6.03 21.49
N ALA A 46 -12.27 -5.34 22.59
CA ALA A 46 -13.22 -4.67 23.47
C ALA A 46 -13.64 -3.25 23.01
N ALA A 47 -13.03 -2.70 21.95
CA ALA A 47 -13.30 -1.35 21.47
C ALA A 47 -14.61 -1.27 20.67
N PRO A 48 -15.18 -0.06 20.44
CA PRO A 48 -16.32 0.11 19.55
C PRO A 48 -16.02 -0.38 18.12
N LEU A 49 -17.04 -0.89 17.43
CA LEU A 49 -16.91 -1.45 16.07
C LEU A 49 -16.24 -0.50 15.06
N ASP A 50 -16.55 0.81 15.12
CA ASP A 50 -15.90 1.83 14.29
C ASP A 50 -14.38 1.88 14.50
N THR A 51 -13.95 1.78 15.77
CA THR A 51 -12.53 1.77 16.14
C THR A 51 -11.86 0.48 15.69
N GLN A 52 -12.52 -0.67 15.87
CA GLN A 52 -12.00 -1.97 15.43
C GLN A 52 -11.79 -2.03 13.93
N TYR A 53 -12.83 -1.69 13.15
CA TYR A 53 -12.77 -1.70 11.69
C TYR A 53 -11.77 -0.66 11.17
N GLY A 54 -11.76 0.55 11.75
CA GLY A 54 -10.83 1.61 11.39
C GLY A 54 -9.37 1.22 11.62
N ALA A 55 -9.05 0.65 12.78
CA ALA A 55 -7.70 0.18 13.10
C ALA A 55 -7.26 -0.97 12.20
N ALA A 56 -8.14 -1.95 11.97
CA ALA A 56 -7.86 -3.07 11.07
C ALA A 56 -7.64 -2.61 9.62
N LEU A 57 -8.43 -1.62 9.15
CA LEU A 57 -8.24 -1.04 7.83
C LEU A 57 -6.92 -0.27 7.73
N ALA A 58 -6.59 0.56 8.72
CA ALA A 58 -5.33 1.32 8.75
C ALA A 58 -4.11 0.39 8.69
N ALA A 59 -4.12 -0.69 9.47
CA ALA A 59 -3.05 -1.70 9.44
C ALA A 59 -2.92 -2.37 8.06
N GLN A 60 -4.04 -2.64 7.37
CA GLN A 60 -4.00 -3.20 6.01
C GLN A 60 -3.52 -2.17 4.98
N VAL A 61 -3.83 -0.89 5.16
CA VAL A 61 -3.35 0.20 4.29
C VAL A 61 -1.84 0.34 4.41
N GLU A 62 -1.32 0.41 5.63
CA GLU A 62 0.12 0.45 5.91
C GLU A 62 0.84 -0.76 5.31
N ALA A 63 0.36 -1.98 5.58
CA ALA A 63 0.92 -3.19 5.01
C ALA A 63 0.91 -3.20 3.46
N LYS A 64 -0.05 -2.53 2.82
CA LYS A 64 -0.10 -2.37 1.36
C LYS A 64 0.90 -1.34 0.86
N HIS A 65 1.09 -0.22 1.56
CA HIS A 65 2.14 0.75 1.24
C HIS A 65 3.53 0.10 1.34
N GLU A 66 3.84 -0.58 2.44
CA GLU A 66 5.11 -1.31 2.59
C GLU A 66 5.28 -2.40 1.52
N GLN A 67 4.19 -3.06 1.11
CA GLN A 67 4.24 -4.04 0.03
C GLN A 67 4.63 -3.38 -1.30
N VAL A 68 4.09 -2.20 -1.59
CA VAL A 68 4.39 -1.44 -2.80
C VAL A 68 5.84 -0.98 -2.78
N GLU A 69 6.31 -0.35 -1.70
CA GLU A 69 7.70 0.11 -1.55
C GLU A 69 8.69 -1.04 -1.76
N ARG A 70 8.49 -2.19 -1.09
CA ARG A 70 9.35 -3.36 -1.27
C ARG A 70 9.37 -3.89 -2.71
N ILE A 71 8.25 -3.77 -3.43
CA ILE A 71 8.19 -4.17 -4.84
C ILE A 71 8.92 -3.16 -5.72
N GLU A 72 8.78 -1.86 -5.45
CA GLU A 72 9.51 -0.80 -6.15
C GLU A 72 11.01 -0.98 -5.99
N ASP A 73 11.51 -1.08 -4.76
CA ASP A 73 12.93 -1.31 -4.46
C ASP A 73 13.48 -2.53 -5.20
N ARG A 74 12.72 -3.64 -5.18
CA ARG A 74 13.11 -4.87 -5.87
C ARG A 74 13.16 -4.67 -7.38
N LEU A 75 12.21 -3.95 -7.96
CA LEU A 75 12.17 -3.68 -9.39
C LEU A 75 13.30 -2.75 -9.82
N GLU A 76 13.61 -1.72 -9.04
CA GLU A 76 14.73 -0.80 -9.28
C GLU A 76 16.07 -1.55 -9.26
N ASN A 77 16.29 -2.41 -8.26
CA ASN A 77 17.46 -3.29 -8.20
C ASN A 77 17.53 -4.24 -9.42
N LEU A 78 16.40 -4.82 -9.84
CA LEU A 78 16.36 -5.66 -11.03
C LEU A 78 16.67 -4.87 -12.30
N ILE A 79 16.17 -3.64 -12.43
CA ILE A 79 16.43 -2.74 -13.55
C ILE A 79 17.92 -2.40 -13.61
N GLU A 80 18.54 -2.00 -12.50
CA GLU A 80 19.97 -1.71 -12.43
C GLU A 80 20.81 -2.94 -12.81
N SER A 81 20.47 -4.11 -12.27
CA SER A 81 21.14 -5.36 -12.61
C SER A 81 20.97 -5.72 -14.10
N GLN A 82 19.82 -5.42 -14.70
CA GLN A 82 19.56 -5.68 -16.12
C GLN A 82 20.25 -4.66 -17.02
N ALA A 83 20.39 -3.41 -16.58
CA ALA A 83 21.09 -2.36 -17.29
C ALA A 83 22.59 -2.69 -17.39
N SER A 84 23.20 -3.09 -16.27
CA SER A 84 24.61 -3.51 -16.26
C SER A 84 24.86 -4.76 -17.12
N ARG A 85 23.95 -5.75 -17.11
CA ARG A 85 24.03 -6.92 -18.02
C ARG A 85 23.94 -6.52 -19.50
N LEU A 86 23.02 -5.61 -19.82
CA LEU A 86 22.84 -5.12 -21.18
C LEU A 86 24.07 -4.34 -21.64
N GLN A 87 24.64 -3.48 -20.79
CA GLN A 87 25.88 -2.75 -21.07
C GLN A 87 27.05 -3.71 -21.32
N ARG A 88 27.24 -4.73 -20.48
CA ARG A 88 28.29 -5.76 -20.68
C ARG A 88 28.11 -6.49 -22.01
N THR A 89 26.88 -6.86 -22.35
CA THR A 89 26.57 -7.54 -23.62
C THR A 89 26.88 -6.63 -24.81
N GLN A 90 26.57 -5.33 -24.72
CA GLN A 90 26.91 -4.35 -25.76
C GLN A 90 28.43 -4.16 -25.89
N MET A 91 29.19 -4.15 -24.78
CA MET A 91 30.65 -4.10 -24.82
C MET A 91 31.28 -5.34 -25.47
N GLN A 92 30.60 -6.49 -25.41
CA GLN A 92 31.01 -7.74 -26.06
C GLN A 92 30.51 -7.85 -27.51
N GLN A 93 30.21 -6.73 -28.16
CA GLN A 93 29.74 -6.70 -29.53
C GLN A 93 30.74 -7.41 -30.47
N PRO A 94 30.30 -8.39 -31.26
CA PRO A 94 31.18 -9.06 -32.21
C PRO A 94 31.62 -8.07 -33.29
N GLY A 95 32.92 -8.08 -33.60
CA GLY A 95 33.52 -7.20 -34.60
C GLY A 95 33.01 -7.44 -36.02
N LEU A 96 33.49 -6.63 -36.97
CA LEU A 96 33.05 -6.68 -38.37
C LEU A 96 33.35 -8.03 -39.05
N LEU A 97 34.45 -8.68 -38.65
CA LEU A 97 34.92 -9.97 -39.18
C LEU A 97 34.30 -11.20 -38.50
N ALA A 98 33.44 -11.02 -37.49
CA ALA A 98 32.81 -12.15 -36.80
C ALA A 98 31.86 -12.92 -37.73
N PHE A 99 31.73 -14.23 -37.49
CA PHE A 99 30.81 -15.07 -38.25
C PHE A 99 29.36 -14.57 -38.15
N PRO A 100 28.55 -14.66 -39.23
CA PRO A 100 27.17 -14.19 -39.23
C PRO A 100 26.32 -14.80 -38.11
N ALA A 101 26.53 -16.08 -37.80
CA ALA A 101 25.82 -16.78 -36.72
C ALA A 101 26.11 -16.16 -35.34
N THR A 102 27.36 -15.83 -35.04
CA THR A 102 27.76 -15.16 -33.79
C THR A 102 27.12 -13.77 -33.69
N ARG A 103 27.08 -13.02 -34.78
CA ARG A 103 26.41 -11.71 -34.82
C ARG A 103 24.91 -11.84 -34.58
N ALA A 104 24.25 -12.81 -35.21
CA ALA A 104 22.83 -13.05 -35.02
C ALA A 104 22.50 -13.46 -33.57
N GLN A 105 23.31 -14.34 -32.96
CA GLN A 105 23.14 -14.73 -31.55
C GLN A 105 23.30 -13.53 -30.60
N TRP A 106 24.33 -12.71 -30.82
CA TRP A 106 24.53 -11.48 -30.03
C TRP A 106 23.35 -10.51 -30.20
N GLN A 107 22.87 -10.29 -31.43
CA GLN A 107 21.69 -9.45 -31.69
C GLN A 107 20.45 -9.99 -30.97
N GLN A 108 20.20 -11.29 -31.02
CA GLN A 108 19.09 -11.92 -30.29
C GLN A 108 19.22 -11.74 -28.78
N GLN A 109 20.44 -11.87 -28.24
CA GLN A 109 20.71 -11.66 -26.83
C GLN A 109 20.44 -10.21 -26.40
N VAL A 110 20.89 -9.23 -27.18
CA VAL A 110 20.62 -7.80 -26.94
C VAL A 110 19.11 -7.54 -26.98
N GLN A 111 18.41 -8.05 -28.00
CA GLN A 111 16.96 -7.88 -28.15
C GLN A 111 16.19 -8.48 -26.97
N GLN A 112 16.56 -9.68 -26.52
CA GLN A 112 15.92 -10.33 -25.37
C GLN A 112 16.13 -9.55 -24.07
N GLN A 113 17.33 -8.99 -23.88
CA GLN A 113 17.64 -8.16 -22.71
C GLN A 113 16.89 -6.82 -22.75
N GLN A 114 16.77 -6.19 -23.93
CA GLN A 114 15.96 -4.98 -24.11
C GLN A 114 14.47 -5.24 -23.83
N LYS A 115 13.90 -6.34 -24.31
CA LYS A 115 12.51 -6.73 -23.98
C LYS A 115 12.33 -6.94 -22.48
N THR A 116 13.28 -7.60 -21.84
CA THR A 116 13.26 -7.81 -20.38
C THR A 116 13.32 -6.48 -19.63
N MET A 117 14.18 -5.55 -20.07
CA MET A 117 14.28 -4.20 -19.53
C MET A 117 12.95 -3.44 -19.65
N GLN A 118 12.35 -3.40 -20.85
CA GLN A 118 11.06 -2.74 -21.07
C GLN A 118 9.96 -3.29 -20.17
N ARG A 119 9.91 -4.62 -20.00
CA ARG A 119 8.94 -5.25 -19.09
C ARG A 119 9.16 -4.84 -17.63
N LEU A 120 10.41 -4.73 -17.18
CA LEU A 120 10.71 -4.30 -15.81
C LEU A 120 10.31 -2.83 -15.59
N LEU A 121 10.66 -1.95 -16.54
CA LEU A 121 10.27 -0.53 -16.49
C LEU A 121 8.75 -0.36 -16.50
N GLY A 122 8.04 -1.04 -17.40
CA GLY A 122 6.58 -1.00 -17.44
C GLY A 122 5.94 -1.55 -16.17
N ARG A 123 6.53 -2.58 -15.54
CA ARG A 123 6.04 -3.08 -14.26
C ARG A 123 6.29 -2.10 -13.11
N LEU A 124 7.44 -1.41 -13.09
CA LEU A 124 7.72 -0.36 -12.10
C LEU A 124 6.72 0.79 -12.24
N GLU A 125 6.44 1.20 -13.46
CA GLU A 125 5.43 2.22 -13.75
C GLU A 125 4.05 1.81 -13.23
N LEU A 126 3.61 0.57 -13.49
CA LEU A 126 2.33 0.08 -12.98
C LEU A 126 2.27 0.06 -11.45
N VAL A 127 3.39 -0.23 -10.77
CA VAL A 127 3.44 -0.23 -9.30
C VAL A 127 3.35 1.19 -8.76
N ARG A 128 4.07 2.14 -9.37
CA ARG A 128 3.97 3.57 -9.05
C ARG A 128 2.58 4.13 -9.34
N GLU A 129 1.95 3.70 -10.43
CA GLU A 129 0.55 4.02 -10.72
C GLU A 129 -0.37 3.46 -9.63
N VAL A 130 -0.16 2.23 -9.17
CA VAL A 130 -0.95 1.68 -8.05
C VAL A 130 -0.77 2.51 -6.78
N ARG A 131 0.44 3.01 -6.52
CA ARG A 131 0.75 3.87 -5.38
C ARG A 131 0.05 5.22 -5.45
N ASP A 132 0.10 5.86 -6.62
CA ASP A 132 -0.26 7.27 -6.76
C ASP A 132 -1.68 7.48 -7.33
N SER A 133 -2.34 6.44 -7.85
CA SER A 133 -3.68 6.55 -8.45
C SER A 133 -4.81 6.56 -7.43
N MET A 134 -5.89 7.23 -7.84
CA MET A 134 -7.17 7.22 -7.14
C MET A 134 -8.06 6.07 -7.66
N GLY A 135 -8.74 5.41 -6.74
CA GLY A 135 -9.85 4.51 -7.02
C GLY A 135 -11.16 5.29 -7.21
N VAL A 136 -12.28 4.56 -7.15
CA VAL A 136 -13.63 5.12 -7.34
C VAL A 136 -14.03 6.01 -6.15
N HIS A 137 -13.61 5.64 -4.94
CA HIS A 137 -14.04 6.31 -3.71
C HIS A 137 -12.91 6.71 -2.77
N ALA A 138 -11.72 6.14 -2.96
CA ALA A 138 -10.54 6.36 -2.12
C ALA A 138 -9.26 6.14 -2.95
N PRO A 139 -8.06 6.48 -2.45
CA PRO A 139 -6.81 6.05 -3.07
C PRO A 139 -6.81 4.55 -3.39
N ARG A 140 -6.20 4.15 -4.51
CA ARG A 140 -6.28 2.77 -5.01
C ARG A 140 -5.71 1.75 -4.01
N ILE A 141 -4.66 2.12 -3.29
CA ILE A 141 -4.08 1.30 -2.21
C ILE A 141 -5.12 1.03 -1.11
N GLU A 142 -5.89 2.03 -0.70
CA GLU A 142 -6.91 1.88 0.34
C GLU A 142 -8.04 0.96 -0.12
N GLU A 143 -8.46 1.05 -1.38
CA GLU A 143 -9.46 0.11 -1.91
C GLU A 143 -8.95 -1.34 -1.94
N LEU A 144 -7.67 -1.54 -2.29
CA LEU A 144 -7.04 -2.85 -2.23
C LEU A 144 -6.91 -3.36 -0.79
N ALA A 145 -6.59 -2.49 0.16
CA ALA A 145 -6.53 -2.79 1.58
C ALA A 145 -7.91 -3.17 2.12
N ALA A 146 -8.95 -2.39 1.81
CA ALA A 146 -10.33 -2.67 2.20
C ALA A 146 -10.82 -4.00 1.62
N ARG A 147 -10.54 -4.30 0.35
CA ARG A 147 -10.87 -5.61 -0.26
C ARG A 147 -10.14 -6.75 0.46
N LYS A 148 -8.87 -6.55 0.81
CA LYS A 148 -8.07 -7.55 1.55
C LYS A 148 -8.64 -7.77 2.94
N LEU A 149 -8.97 -6.70 3.67
CA LEU A 149 -9.62 -6.75 4.98
C LEU A 149 -10.91 -7.54 4.92
N ARG A 150 -11.80 -7.24 3.97
CA ARG A 150 -13.06 -7.98 3.77
C ARG A 150 -12.86 -9.47 3.52
N THR A 151 -11.78 -9.84 2.85
CA THR A 151 -11.45 -11.25 2.59
C THR A 151 -10.91 -11.96 3.83
N LEU A 152 -10.12 -11.26 4.65
CA LEU A 152 -9.51 -11.82 5.87
C LEU A 152 -10.48 -11.84 7.07
N HIS A 153 -11.30 -10.80 7.21
CA HIS A 153 -12.21 -10.57 8.33
C HIS A 153 -13.63 -10.26 7.81
N PRO A 154 -14.32 -11.24 7.21
CA PRO A 154 -15.64 -11.02 6.61
C PRO A 154 -16.72 -10.64 7.65
N GLY A 155 -16.62 -11.14 8.89
CA GLY A 155 -17.56 -10.81 9.97
C GLY A 155 -17.51 -9.32 10.32
N LEU A 156 -16.31 -8.82 10.68
CA LEU A 156 -16.08 -7.41 10.98
C LEU A 156 -16.53 -6.49 9.83
N ALA A 157 -16.26 -6.88 8.59
CA ALA A 157 -16.74 -6.15 7.42
C ALA A 157 -18.27 -6.12 7.28
N SER A 158 -18.93 -7.25 7.51
CA SER A 158 -20.40 -7.34 7.44
C SER A 158 -21.07 -6.50 8.52
N GLU A 159 -20.55 -6.52 9.75
CA GLU A 159 -21.05 -5.70 10.86
C GLU A 159 -20.86 -4.22 10.58
N TRP A 160 -19.70 -3.83 10.05
CA TRP A 160 -19.42 -2.47 9.60
C TRP A 160 -20.40 -2.02 8.52
N ASP A 161 -20.62 -2.85 7.49
CA ASP A 161 -21.53 -2.53 6.40
C ASP A 161 -22.98 -2.39 6.92
N ALA A 162 -23.39 -3.18 7.91
CA ALA A 162 -24.70 -3.06 8.58
C ALA A 162 -24.84 -1.74 9.36
N LEU A 163 -23.81 -1.36 10.13
CA LEU A 163 -23.77 -0.09 10.84
C LEU A 163 -23.87 1.10 9.88
N GLN A 164 -23.10 1.06 8.78
CA GLN A 164 -23.13 2.10 7.74
C GLN A 164 -24.51 2.19 7.07
N GLN A 165 -25.17 1.07 6.81
CA GLN A 165 -26.53 1.07 6.25
C GLN A 165 -27.53 1.68 7.23
N ALA A 166 -27.49 1.31 8.51
CA ALA A 166 -28.36 1.88 9.54
C ALA A 166 -28.19 3.41 9.62
N GLN A 167 -26.96 3.91 9.64
CA GLN A 167 -26.67 5.35 9.65
C GLN A 167 -27.20 6.07 8.39
N ARG A 168 -27.12 5.44 7.22
CA ARG A 168 -27.68 6.01 5.98
C ARG A 168 -29.20 6.11 6.06
N LEU A 169 -29.87 5.07 6.55
CA LEU A 169 -31.32 5.05 6.71
C LEU A 169 -31.77 6.11 7.71
N GLU A 170 -31.08 6.25 8.84
CA GLU A 170 -31.36 7.27 9.85
C GLU A 170 -31.24 8.69 9.26
N LYS A 171 -30.15 8.96 8.52
CA LYS A 171 -29.96 10.26 7.83
C LYS A 171 -31.07 10.54 6.81
N LEU A 172 -31.55 9.52 6.09
CA LEU A 172 -32.66 9.67 5.15
C LEU A 172 -33.98 9.95 5.86
N LEU A 173 -34.27 9.27 6.97
CA LEU A 173 -35.45 9.52 7.79
C LEU A 173 -35.43 10.92 8.38
N GLN A 174 -34.29 11.36 8.92
CA GLN A 174 -34.13 12.70 9.47
C GLN A 174 -34.34 13.78 8.39
N ARG A 175 -33.81 13.59 7.18
CA ARG A 175 -34.07 14.47 6.04
C ARG A 175 -35.54 14.54 5.62
N GLN A 176 -36.27 13.43 5.73
CA GLN A 176 -37.71 13.40 5.45
C GLN A 176 -38.50 14.14 6.54
N GLN A 177 -38.18 13.93 7.82
CA GLN A 177 -38.83 14.63 8.93
C GLN A 177 -38.59 16.14 8.85
N THR A 178 -37.35 16.58 8.58
CA THR A 178 -37.03 18.00 8.39
C THR A 178 -37.78 18.61 7.20
N GLN A 179 -37.97 17.87 6.10
CA GLN A 179 -38.79 18.33 4.96
C GLN A 179 -40.28 18.41 5.30
N GLN A 180 -40.81 17.47 6.08
CA GLN A 180 -42.22 17.48 6.53
C GLN A 180 -42.50 18.56 7.57
N GLN A 181 -41.49 19.01 8.32
CA GLN A 181 -41.56 20.17 9.22
C GLN A 181 -41.28 21.50 8.51
N ALA A 182 -40.98 21.49 7.19
CA ALA A 182 -40.75 22.66 6.37
C ALA A 182 -41.92 23.13 5.45
N PRO A 183 -43.22 22.87 5.68
CA PRO A 183 -44.26 23.76 5.18
C PRO A 183 -44.28 25.00 6.10
N GLU A 184 -44.69 26.18 5.61
CA GLU A 184 -44.80 27.46 6.36
C GLU A 184 -43.59 28.42 6.38
N ARG A 185 -42.59 28.33 5.47
CA ARG A 185 -41.66 29.48 5.23
C ARG A 185 -41.51 29.93 3.78
N GLY A 186 -42.13 29.26 2.82
CA GLY A 186 -42.05 29.59 1.39
C GLY A 186 -43.26 30.30 0.79
N HIS A 187 -44.32 30.59 1.55
CA HIS A 187 -45.59 31.11 1.01
C HIS A 187 -45.93 32.56 1.41
N VAL A 188 -44.92 33.40 1.68
CA VAL A 188 -45.13 34.84 2.02
C VAL A 188 -44.33 35.82 1.14
N LEU A 189 -43.58 35.38 0.13
CA LEU A 189 -42.78 36.30 -0.72
C LEU A 189 -43.10 36.27 -2.22
N GLN A 190 -44.25 35.73 -2.62
CA GLN A 190 -44.71 35.78 -4.02
C GLN A 190 -46.14 36.36 -4.15
N ALA A 191 -46.41 37.47 -3.45
CA ALA A 191 -47.67 38.22 -3.61
C ALA A 191 -47.46 39.75 -3.70
N GLY A 192 -46.25 40.23 -3.97
CA GLY A 192 -45.98 41.66 -3.94
C GLY A 192 -44.74 42.10 -4.72
N ARG A 193 -44.75 41.98 -6.06
CA ARG A 193 -43.95 42.82 -6.96
C ARG A 193 -44.34 42.60 -8.42
N GLY A 194 -45.36 43.32 -8.84
CA GLY A 194 -45.81 43.33 -10.25
C GLY A 194 -46.57 44.60 -10.65
N SER A 195 -46.47 45.69 -9.88
CA SER A 195 -46.97 47.00 -10.29
C SER A 195 -45.80 47.89 -10.69
N ARG A 196 -45.44 47.87 -11.98
CA ARG A 196 -44.81 49.02 -12.64
C ARG A 196 -45.40 49.21 -14.02
N LEU A 197 -46.44 50.03 -14.03
CA LEU A 197 -46.79 50.94 -15.10
C LEU A 197 -45.53 51.49 -15.78
N GLY A 198 -45.50 51.39 -17.11
CA GLY A 198 -44.48 51.96 -17.99
C GLY A 198 -45.07 52.19 -19.37
N LEU A 199 -46.11 53.02 -19.44
CA LEU A 199 -46.56 53.66 -20.67
C LEU A 199 -45.42 54.51 -21.23
N SER A 200 -44.90 54.16 -22.40
CA SER A 200 -44.16 55.08 -23.27
C SER A 200 -44.27 54.59 -24.71
N GLN A 201 -45.40 54.93 -25.35
CA GLN A 201 -45.42 55.20 -26.78
C GLN A 201 -44.69 56.52 -27.04
N HIS A 202 -44.18 56.67 -28.28
CA HIS A 202 -43.56 57.83 -28.96
C HIS A 202 -42.08 57.55 -29.28
N GLY A 203 -41.58 57.72 -30.51
CA GLY A 203 -42.12 58.52 -31.62
C GLY A 203 -41.59 58.09 -33.00
N PRO A 204 -41.67 59.00 -33.99
CA PRO A 204 -41.83 58.74 -35.42
C PRO A 204 -40.58 58.28 -36.18
#